data_AF-A0A1G5Y4F2-F1
#
_entry.id   AF-A0A1G5Y4F2-F1
#
_cell.length_a   1.000
_cell.length_b   1.000
_cell.length_c   1.000
_cell.angle_alpha   90.00
_cell.angle_beta   90.00
_cell.angle_gamma   90.00
#
_symmetry.space_group_name_H-M   'P 1'
#
loop_
_entity.id
_entity.type
_entity.pdbx_description
1 polymer ?
#
loop_
_entity_poly.entity_id
_entity_poly.type
_entity_poly.pdbx_seq_one_letter_code
_entity_poly.pdbx_strand_id
1 'polypeptide(L)'
;MIQPLKFKPRRTYPAHRLPYVGYENYVDRYGRIGYWDVPLTGGYNGGWATGRALGLVAIKHMSQHHHDCDGGHLKSIASAWIDRASTANPEELDTLQGQVLGFMEEIGRWAHAAAMASRCRLAKLDEKAELKKANAGLGLSRVATKTQPQQAMQNATHTLIR
;
A
#
# COMPACT_ATOMS: atom_id res chain seq x y z
N MET A 1 11.23 25.32 8.73
CA MET A 1 9.81 25.67 8.54
C MET A 1 9.10 24.46 7.95
N ILE A 2 7.98 24.03 8.54
CA ILE A 2 7.18 22.91 8.02
C ILE A 2 6.41 23.41 6.79
N GLN A 3 6.54 22.72 5.66
CA GLN A 3 5.70 23.01 4.49
C GLN A 3 4.30 22.44 4.72
N PRO A 4 3.24 23.27 4.70
CA PRO A 4 1.89 22.78 4.94
C PRO A 4 1.42 21.91 3.79
N LEU A 5 0.70 20.82 4.12
CA LEU A 5 0.00 19.99 3.14
C LEU A 5 -1.07 20.82 2.42
N LYS A 6 -1.18 20.65 1.10
CA LYS A 6 -2.12 21.41 0.26
C LYS A 6 -2.84 20.50 -0.71
N PHE A 7 -4.13 20.74 -0.90
CA PHE A 7 -4.87 20.16 -2.01
C PHE A 7 -4.33 20.67 -3.35
N LYS A 8 -4.42 19.82 -4.37
CA LYS A 8 -3.86 20.05 -5.70
C LYS A 8 -5.01 20.06 -6.73
N PRO A 9 -5.98 21.01 -6.66
CA PRO A 9 -7.28 20.91 -7.33
C PRO A 9 -7.21 20.84 -8.86
N ARG A 10 -6.14 21.36 -9.45
CA ARG A 10 -5.94 21.41 -10.91
C ARG A 10 -5.32 20.14 -11.51
N ARG A 11 -5.02 19.11 -10.70
CA ARG A 11 -4.48 17.83 -11.23
C ARG A 11 -5.56 17.07 -11.99
N THR A 12 -5.19 16.45 -13.11
CA THR A 12 -6.11 15.70 -13.99
C THR A 12 -6.85 14.60 -13.23
N TYR A 13 -6.10 13.68 -12.61
CA TYR A 13 -6.67 12.55 -11.87
C TYR A 13 -7.14 12.98 -10.48
N PRO A 14 -8.38 12.62 -10.06
CA PRO A 14 -8.91 12.98 -8.74
C PRO A 14 -8.00 12.58 -7.58
N ALA A 15 -7.41 11.38 -7.60
CA ALA A 15 -6.49 10.92 -6.55
C ALA A 15 -5.25 11.82 -6.40
N HIS A 16 -4.75 12.39 -7.51
CA HIS A 16 -3.58 13.29 -7.48
C HIS A 16 -3.93 14.68 -6.92
N ARG A 17 -5.20 14.98 -6.67
CA ARG A 17 -5.64 16.23 -6.03
C ARG A 17 -5.51 16.19 -4.51
N LEU A 18 -5.30 15.01 -3.95
CA LEU A 18 -5.22 14.78 -2.51
C LEU A 18 -3.93 15.36 -1.93
N PRO A 19 -3.98 15.85 -0.68
CA PRO A 19 -2.86 16.57 -0.09
C PRO A 19 -1.67 15.67 0.24
N TYR A 20 -1.91 14.36 0.38
CA TYR A 20 -0.92 13.32 0.66
C TYR A 20 -0.46 12.56 -0.59
N VAL A 21 -0.81 13.03 -1.80
CA VAL A 21 -0.38 12.41 -3.06
C VAL A 21 0.48 13.41 -3.82
N GLY A 22 1.74 13.09 -4.08
CA GLY A 22 2.69 14.07 -4.57
C GLY A 22 4.12 13.58 -4.76
N TYR A 23 5.03 14.55 -4.82
CA TYR A 23 6.47 14.37 -5.00
C TYR A 23 7.28 15.30 -4.09
N GLU A 24 6.61 15.99 -3.16
CA GLU A 24 7.19 17.11 -2.42
C GLU A 24 8.06 16.65 -1.24
N ASN A 25 7.67 15.56 -0.59
CA ASN A 25 8.31 14.97 0.59
C ASN A 25 8.79 13.54 0.33
N TYR A 26 8.22 12.85 -0.66
CA TYR A 26 8.52 11.48 -0.98
C TYR A 26 8.23 11.17 -2.45
N VAL A 27 9.19 10.49 -3.08
CA VAL A 27 9.03 9.82 -4.36
C VAL A 27 9.38 8.35 -4.17
N ASP A 28 8.67 7.46 -4.84
CA ASP A 28 8.98 6.04 -4.71
C ASP A 28 10.33 5.69 -5.34
N ARG A 29 10.80 4.46 -5.12
CA ARG A 29 12.09 3.98 -5.66
C ARG A 29 12.20 4.04 -7.20
N TYR A 30 11.09 4.24 -7.90
CA TYR A 30 11.00 4.35 -9.35
C TYR A 30 10.77 5.79 -9.83
N GLY A 31 10.81 6.78 -8.92
CA GLY A 31 10.54 8.18 -9.24
C GLY A 31 9.07 8.48 -9.57
N ARG A 32 8.13 7.58 -9.19
CA ARG A 32 6.70 7.75 -9.42
C ARG A 32 6.06 8.57 -8.30
N ILE A 33 4.84 9.04 -8.57
CA ILE A 33 4.04 9.80 -7.59
C ILE A 33 3.87 8.99 -6.30
N GLY A 34 4.23 9.59 -5.18
CA GLY A 34 4.01 9.01 -3.87
C GLY A 34 2.54 9.11 -3.48
N TYR A 35 1.95 7.99 -3.06
CA TYR A 35 0.60 7.95 -2.48
C TYR A 35 0.60 8.22 -0.96
N TRP A 36 1.76 8.50 -0.38
CA TRP A 36 1.92 8.99 0.99
C TRP A 36 3.02 10.05 1.07
N ASP A 37 2.77 11.19 0.44
CA ASP A 37 3.64 12.35 0.37
C ASP A 37 3.52 13.28 1.59
N VAL A 38 3.53 12.68 2.80
CA VAL A 38 3.35 13.39 4.08
C VAL A 38 4.71 13.56 4.79
N PRO A 39 5.09 14.74 5.30
CA PRO A 39 6.33 14.89 6.06
C PRO A 39 6.38 13.96 7.29
N LEU A 40 7.53 13.32 7.55
CA LEU A 40 7.74 12.49 8.75
C LEU A 40 8.25 13.33 9.92
N THR A 41 7.45 14.33 10.29
CA THR A 41 7.75 15.26 11.38
C THR A 41 6.58 15.36 12.36
N GLY A 42 6.85 15.73 13.61
CA GLY A 42 5.82 15.94 14.64
C GLY A 42 5.68 14.79 15.64
N GLY A 43 6.54 13.77 15.54
CA GLY A 43 6.56 12.60 16.42
C GLY A 43 5.29 11.76 16.33
N TYR A 44 5.18 10.73 17.16
CA TYR A 44 4.01 9.86 17.21
C TYR A 44 2.68 10.61 17.33
N ASN A 45 2.55 11.55 18.28
CA ASN A 45 1.28 12.24 18.56
C ASN A 45 0.86 13.17 17.41
N GLY A 46 1.80 13.93 16.86
CA GLY A 46 1.54 14.76 15.69
C GLY A 46 1.23 13.91 14.46
N GLY A 47 1.93 12.79 14.31
CA GLY A 47 1.64 11.76 13.32
C GLY A 47 0.22 11.23 13.44
N TRP A 48 -0.22 10.83 14.62
CA TRP A 48 -1.57 10.32 14.88
C TRP A 48 -2.65 11.32 14.50
N ALA A 49 -2.54 12.57 14.97
CA ALA A 49 -3.48 13.62 14.63
C ALA A 49 -3.53 13.87 13.11
N THR A 50 -2.37 13.89 12.46
CA THR A 50 -2.25 14.04 11.00
C THR A 50 -2.92 12.87 10.28
N GLY A 51 -2.61 11.64 10.67
CA GLY A 51 -3.18 10.42 10.11
C GLY A 51 -4.70 10.42 10.14
N ARG A 52 -5.30 10.74 11.29
CA ARG A 52 -6.76 10.83 11.45
C ARG A 52 -7.39 11.82 10.50
N ALA A 53 -6.85 13.04 10.45
CA ALA A 53 -7.37 14.07 9.56
C ALA A 53 -7.31 13.63 8.08
N LEU A 54 -6.20 13.01 7.67
CA LEU A 54 -6.03 12.50 6.31
C LEU A 54 -6.91 11.26 6.02
N GLY A 55 -7.19 10.44 7.02
CA GLY A 55 -8.13 9.31 6.92
C GLY A 55 -9.54 9.78 6.55
N LEU A 56 -10.04 10.83 7.19
CA LEU A 56 -11.34 11.43 6.84
C LEU A 56 -11.35 12.02 5.43
N VAL A 57 -10.24 12.67 5.01
CA VAL A 57 -10.09 13.17 3.64
C VAL A 57 -10.13 12.00 2.64
N ALA A 58 -9.46 10.88 2.94
CA ALA A 58 -9.48 9.69 2.10
C ALA A 58 -10.89 9.09 1.99
N ILE A 59 -11.62 8.99 3.10
CA ILE A 59 -13.01 8.48 3.11
C ILE A 59 -13.93 9.38 2.28
N LYS A 60 -13.84 10.71 2.46
CA LYS A 60 -14.59 11.67 1.65
C LYS A 60 -14.25 11.54 0.16
N HIS A 61 -12.99 11.32 -0.17
CA HIS A 61 -12.57 11.07 -1.54
C HIS A 61 -13.16 9.75 -2.09
N MET A 62 -13.17 8.69 -1.28
CA MET A 62 -13.75 7.40 -1.66
C MET A 62 -15.26 7.45 -1.85
N SER A 63 -15.97 8.34 -1.14
CA SER A 63 -17.42 8.49 -1.32
C SER A 63 -17.82 9.32 -2.54
N GLN A 64 -16.89 10.09 -3.13
CA GLN A 64 -17.17 11.03 -4.21
C GLN A 64 -16.76 10.53 -5.61
N HIS A 65 -16.00 9.45 -5.69
CA HIS A 65 -15.48 8.93 -6.94
C HIS A 65 -15.77 7.44 -7.05
N HIS A 66 -16.15 7.00 -8.25
CA HIS A 66 -16.18 5.58 -8.57
C HIS A 66 -14.74 5.08 -8.56
N HIS A 67 -14.34 4.49 -7.45
CA HIS A 67 -13.09 3.75 -7.35
C HIS A 67 -13.31 2.35 -7.88
N ASP A 68 -12.27 1.77 -8.45
CA ASP A 68 -12.25 0.35 -8.70
C ASP A 68 -12.52 -0.38 -7.37
N CYS A 69 -13.46 -1.32 -7.38
CA CYS A 69 -13.91 -2.06 -6.19
C CYS A 69 -12.82 -2.94 -5.56
N ASP A 70 -11.60 -2.90 -6.10
CA ASP A 70 -10.49 -3.72 -5.67
C ASP A 70 -9.76 -3.14 -4.45
N GLY A 71 -10.07 -1.91 -4.03
CA GLY A 71 -9.38 -1.21 -2.93
C GLY A 71 -8.10 -0.49 -3.36
N GLY A 72 -7.94 -0.21 -4.66
CA GLY A 72 -6.72 0.33 -5.28
C GLY A 72 -6.08 1.50 -4.54
N HIS A 73 -6.86 2.51 -4.14
CA HIS A 73 -6.32 3.69 -3.44
C HIS A 73 -5.68 3.35 -2.09
N LEU A 74 -6.34 2.51 -1.28
CA LEU A 74 -5.80 2.09 0.02
C LEU A 74 -4.58 1.17 -0.15
N LYS A 75 -4.56 0.32 -1.20
CA LYS A 75 -3.36 -0.48 -1.53
C LYS A 75 -2.17 0.40 -1.90
N SER A 76 -2.38 1.46 -2.68
CA SER A 76 -1.31 2.40 -3.05
C SER A 76 -0.76 3.15 -1.85
N ILE A 77 -1.64 3.57 -0.93
CA ILE A 77 -1.23 4.17 0.35
C ILE A 77 -0.42 3.17 1.18
N ALA A 78 -0.90 1.94 1.33
CA ALA A 78 -0.21 0.91 2.11
C ALA A 78 1.16 0.56 1.53
N SER A 79 1.29 0.46 0.20
CA SER A 79 2.59 0.29 -0.47
C SER A 79 3.53 1.45 -0.15
N ALA A 80 3.04 2.69 -0.21
CA ALA A 80 3.85 3.86 0.11
C ALA A 80 4.30 3.85 1.59
N TRP A 81 3.47 3.42 2.53
CA TRP A 81 3.89 3.27 3.94
C TRP A 81 5.02 2.27 4.10
N ILE A 82 4.95 1.11 3.43
CA ILE A 82 6.00 0.08 3.48
C ILE A 82 7.31 0.66 2.92
N ASP A 83 7.25 1.28 1.75
CA ASP A 83 8.44 1.86 1.13
C ASP A 83 9.05 2.97 2.00
N ARG A 84 8.21 3.83 2.62
CA ARG A 84 8.68 4.85 3.55
C ARG A 84 9.31 4.28 4.81
N ALA A 85 8.69 3.26 5.41
CA ALA A 85 9.24 2.59 6.58
C ALA A 85 10.62 1.98 6.30
N SER A 86 10.87 1.52 5.07
CA SER A 86 12.16 0.93 4.68
C SER A 86 13.34 1.92 4.65
N THR A 87 13.06 3.23 4.60
CA THR A 87 14.08 4.29 4.49
C THR A 87 14.06 5.28 5.66
N ALA A 88 13.06 5.20 6.53
CA ALA A 88 12.89 6.09 7.68
C ALA A 88 13.94 5.80 8.78
N ASN A 89 14.47 6.87 9.37
CA ASN A 89 15.21 6.77 10.63
C ASN A 89 14.23 6.49 11.81
N PRO A 90 14.72 6.19 13.03
CA PRO A 90 13.84 5.84 14.16
C PRO A 90 12.80 6.90 14.53
N GLU A 91 13.12 8.20 14.47
CA GLU A 91 12.18 9.30 14.78
C GLU A 91 11.13 9.46 13.68
N GLU A 92 11.56 9.35 12.43
CA GLU A 92 10.67 9.35 11.27
C GLU A 92 9.73 8.14 11.29
N LEU A 93 10.23 6.98 11.72
CA LEU A 93 9.45 5.75 11.85
C LEU A 93 8.40 5.88 12.96
N ASP A 94 8.74 6.46 14.10
CA ASP A 94 7.79 6.77 15.18
C ASP A 94 6.66 7.70 14.68
N THR A 95 7.04 8.73 13.91
CA THR A 95 6.06 9.62 13.29
C THR A 95 5.19 8.89 12.26
N LEU A 96 5.79 8.07 11.40
CA LEU A 96 5.07 7.28 10.39
C LEU A 96 4.09 6.31 11.06
N GLN A 97 4.48 5.67 12.17
CA GLN A 97 3.60 4.80 12.95
C GLN A 97 2.38 5.56 13.43
N GLY A 98 2.57 6.75 14.03
CA GLY A 98 1.46 7.63 14.40
C GLY A 98 0.55 7.93 13.20
N GLN A 99 1.12 8.34 12.07
CA GLN A 99 0.38 8.63 10.84
C GLN A 99 -0.45 7.45 10.33
N VAL A 100 0.13 6.25 10.28
CA VAL A 100 -0.53 5.03 9.84
C VAL A 100 -1.67 4.67 10.79
N LEU A 101 -1.42 4.65 12.10
CA LEU A 101 -2.40 4.25 13.10
C LEU A 101 -3.58 5.22 13.18
N GLY A 102 -3.31 6.53 13.16
CA GLY A 102 -4.37 7.54 13.12
C GLY A 102 -5.21 7.45 11.84
N PHE A 103 -4.59 7.20 10.69
CA PHE A 103 -5.32 7.00 9.43
C PHE A 103 -6.22 5.76 9.51
N MET A 104 -5.65 4.64 9.95
CA MET A 104 -6.36 3.36 10.05
C MET A 104 -7.46 3.36 11.12
N GLU A 105 -7.36 4.20 12.16
CA GLU A 105 -8.44 4.42 13.13
C GLU A 105 -9.73 4.87 12.41
N GLU A 106 -9.62 5.89 11.55
CA GLU A 106 -10.79 6.41 10.83
C GLU A 106 -11.29 5.42 9.77
N ILE A 107 -10.39 4.76 9.02
CA ILE A 107 -10.80 3.69 8.10
C ILE A 107 -11.53 2.57 8.85
N GLY A 108 -11.02 2.15 10.01
CA GLY A 108 -11.60 1.11 10.85
C GLY A 108 -13.01 1.45 11.34
N ARG A 109 -13.26 2.70 11.76
CA ARG A 109 -14.60 3.15 12.17
C ARG A 109 -15.63 3.01 11.04
N TRP A 110 -15.26 3.42 9.82
CA TRP A 110 -16.15 3.33 8.67
C TRP A 110 -16.31 1.90 8.15
N ALA A 111 -15.23 1.11 8.13
CA ALA A 111 -15.27 -0.30 7.79
C ALA A 111 -16.15 -1.09 8.77
N HIS A 112 -16.06 -0.80 10.07
CA HIS A 112 -16.91 -1.41 11.09
C HIS A 112 -18.38 -1.09 10.84
N ALA A 113 -18.73 0.17 10.59
CA ALA A 113 -20.11 0.56 10.28
C ALA A 113 -20.64 -0.16 9.03
N ALA A 114 -19.85 -0.23 7.96
CA ALA A 114 -20.22 -0.95 6.73
C ALA A 114 -20.36 -2.47 6.94
N ALA A 115 -19.49 -3.06 7.76
CA ALA A 115 -19.54 -4.48 8.12
C ALA A 115 -20.80 -4.80 8.94
N MET A 116 -21.14 -3.96 9.93
CA MET A 116 -22.36 -4.11 10.72
C MET A 116 -23.62 -4.00 9.86
N ALA A 117 -23.66 -3.06 8.91
CA ALA A 117 -24.74 -2.97 7.94
C ALA A 117 -24.83 -4.21 7.03
N SER A 118 -23.70 -4.89 6.78
CA SER A 118 -23.60 -6.08 5.92
C SER A 118 -23.60 -7.40 6.68
N ARG A 119 -23.96 -7.41 7.97
CA ARG A 119 -23.81 -8.57 8.87
C ARG A 119 -24.43 -9.87 8.33
N CYS A 120 -25.61 -9.80 7.70
CA CYS A 120 -26.30 -10.99 7.19
C CYS A 120 -25.57 -11.62 6.00
N ARG A 121 -24.86 -10.83 5.21
CA ARG A 121 -23.99 -11.32 4.12
C ARG A 121 -22.72 -11.94 4.70
N LEU A 122 -22.12 -11.29 5.70
CA LEU A 122 -20.92 -11.77 6.37
C LEU A 122 -21.16 -13.05 7.19
N ALA A 123 -22.38 -13.26 7.69
CA ALA A 123 -22.74 -14.50 8.40
C ALA A 123 -22.63 -15.77 7.54
N LYS A 124 -22.55 -15.63 6.21
CA LYS A 124 -22.33 -16.74 5.26
C LYS A 124 -20.84 -17.01 4.99
N LEU A 125 -19.94 -16.20 5.54
CA LEU A 125 -18.49 -16.39 5.38
C LEU A 125 -18.06 -17.64 6.15
N ASP A 126 -17.43 -18.58 5.46
CA ASP A 126 -16.77 -19.72 6.11
C ASP A 126 -15.34 -19.31 6.51
N GLU A 127 -15.20 -18.88 7.77
CA GLU A 127 -13.92 -18.45 8.33
C GLU A 127 -12.83 -19.54 8.27
N LYS A 128 -13.22 -20.82 8.38
CA LYS A 128 -12.26 -21.94 8.27
C LYS A 128 -11.76 -22.09 6.85
N ALA A 129 -12.64 -21.93 5.86
CA ALA A 129 -12.25 -21.94 4.46
C ALA A 129 -11.33 -20.75 4.13
N GLU A 130 -11.63 -19.54 4.61
CA GLU A 130 -10.77 -18.38 4.40
C GLU A 130 -9.42 -18.50 5.11
N LEU A 131 -9.38 -19.03 6.35
CA LEU A 131 -8.12 -19.31 7.05
C LEU A 131 -7.28 -20.36 6.30
N LYS A 132 -7.92 -21.40 5.74
CA LYS A 132 -7.23 -22.39 4.90
C LYS A 132 -6.61 -21.73 3.67
N LYS A 133 -7.32 -20.81 3.00
CA LYS A 133 -6.77 -20.05 1.86
C LYS A 133 -5.59 -19.18 2.29
N ALA A 134 -5.70 -18.48 3.43
CA ALA A 134 -4.62 -17.66 3.96
C ALA A 134 -3.35 -18.50 4.24
N ASN A 135 -3.51 -19.65 4.90
CA ASN A 135 -2.41 -20.59 5.16
C ASN A 135 -1.80 -21.16 3.88
N ALA A 136 -2.62 -21.47 2.87
CA ALA A 136 -2.12 -21.89 1.57
C ALA A 136 -1.27 -20.79 0.92
N GLY A 137 -1.68 -19.52 1.06
CA GLY A 137 -0.92 -18.35 0.60
C GLY A 137 0.47 -18.24 1.23
N LEU A 138 0.59 -18.46 2.55
CA LEU A 138 1.88 -18.48 3.26
C LEU A 138 2.81 -19.59 2.72
N GLY A 139 2.24 -20.71 2.26
CA GLY A 139 2.96 -21.84 1.70
C GLY A 139 3.43 -21.69 0.24
N LEU A 140 3.09 -20.60 -0.45
CA LEU A 140 3.44 -20.40 -1.87
C LEU A 140 4.95 -20.20 -2.14
N SER A 141 5.78 -20.14 -1.11
CA SER A 141 7.25 -20.00 -1.24
C SER A 141 8.00 -21.33 -0.99
N ARG A 142 8.13 -22.16 -2.04
CA ARG A 142 9.31 -22.99 -2.41
C ARG A 142 8.98 -23.93 -3.58
N VAL A 143 8.79 -23.37 -4.77
CA VAL A 143 9.37 -24.01 -5.97
C VAL A 143 10.54 -23.12 -6.36
N ALA A 144 11.68 -23.35 -5.72
CA ALA A 144 12.94 -22.99 -6.34
C ALA A 144 12.95 -23.72 -7.67
N THR A 145 12.85 -22.99 -8.78
CA THR A 145 13.21 -23.49 -10.10
C THR A 145 14.58 -24.13 -9.92
N LYS A 146 14.64 -25.47 -9.90
CA LYS A 146 15.89 -26.18 -10.04
C LYS A 146 16.41 -25.79 -11.42
N THR A 147 17.27 -24.77 -11.48
CA THR A 147 18.11 -24.55 -12.63
C THR A 147 18.94 -25.82 -12.75
N GLN A 148 18.57 -26.70 -13.67
CA GLN A 148 19.44 -27.80 -14.06
C GLN A 148 20.73 -27.17 -14.60
N PRO A 149 21.90 -27.57 -14.07
CA PRO A 149 23.18 -27.02 -14.51
C PRO A 149 23.44 -27.36 -15.98
N GLN A 150 24.10 -26.43 -16.66
CA GLN A 150 24.62 -26.51 -18.02
C GLN A 150 25.10 -27.93 -18.39
N GLN A 151 24.34 -28.64 -19.22
CA GLN A 151 24.82 -29.75 -20.05
C GLN A 151 24.17 -29.67 -21.43
N ALA A 152 24.70 -28.76 -22.24
CA ALA A 152 24.63 -28.84 -23.70
C ALA A 152 25.82 -28.06 -24.30
N MET A 153 27.03 -28.38 -23.82
CA MET A 153 28.27 -28.03 -24.49
C MET A 153 29.09 -29.31 -24.63
N GLN A 154 28.58 -30.24 -25.43
CA GLN A 154 29.30 -31.38 -26.00
C GLN A 154 28.37 -32.03 -27.04
N ASN A 155 28.92 -32.32 -28.23
CA ASN A 155 28.29 -32.94 -29.40
C ASN A 155 27.74 -31.98 -30.48
N ALA A 156 28.62 -31.17 -31.06
CA ALA A 156 28.56 -30.85 -32.49
C ALA A 156 29.97 -30.64 -33.06
N THR A 157 30.90 -31.54 -32.73
CA THR A 157 32.14 -31.74 -33.48
C THR A 157 32.10 -33.18 -33.98
N HIS A 158 32.22 -33.36 -35.29
CA HIS A 158 32.05 -34.60 -36.08
C HIS A 158 30.66 -34.88 -36.67
N THR A 159 30.33 -34.17 -37.75
CA THR A 159 30.04 -34.86 -39.02
C THR A 159 30.68 -34.05 -40.16
N LEU A 160 31.75 -34.61 -40.71
CA LEU A 160 32.40 -34.22 -41.97
C LEU A 160 31.46 -34.45 -43.16
N ILE A 161 31.73 -33.72 -44.25
CA ILE A 161 31.31 -33.81 -45.68
C ILE A 161 30.90 -32.37 -46.08
N ARG A 162 31.71 -31.55 -46.77
CA ARG A 162 32.82 -31.76 -47.71
C ARG A 162 33.97 -30.81 -47.41
#